data_AF-A0A103YMF7-F1
#
_entry.id   AF-A0A103YMF7-F1
#
_cell.length_a   1.000
_cell.length_b   1.000
_cell.length_c   1.000
_cell.angle_alpha   90.00
_cell.angle_beta   90.00
_cell.angle_gamma   90.00
#
_symmetry.space_group_name_H-M   'P 1'
#
loop_
_entity.id
_entity.type
_entity.pdbx_description
1 polymer ?
#
loop_
_entity_poly.entity_id
_entity_poly.type
_entity_poly.pdbx_seq_one_letter_code
_entity_poly.pdbx_strand_id
1 'polypeptide(L)'
;MKLSVTFRLGLKKKYNDNQANMLNSYIHGHQFSPISPPLGRRQSLPLSFTIQSNNANNPTLSISISISISSAVKTFSLPSSTSSSVQSTSFDLLQRLLSTNDFREADNETRRLLIGLAGEAAQKRGYIFFSEVQFIPQVYLQTIDQLWRNHSSNKFGYSVQKRLWEKSNKDFTAFFIKVGWMKKLDTKEVLQYNYRAFPDEFVWELNDETPEGHLPLTNALRGIQLLKCILSHPAFADAIEEDEREKLQQALGKGVVIPDYSF
;
A
#
# COMPACT_ATOMS: atom_id res chain seq x y z
N MET A 1 -9.97 -29.92 42.79
CA MET A 1 -8.67 -29.59 42.16
C MET A 1 -8.88 -28.39 41.23
N LYS A 2 -8.31 -27.22 41.56
CA LYS A 2 -8.34 -26.01 40.70
C LYS A 2 -6.95 -25.84 40.11
N LEU A 3 -6.80 -25.94 38.78
CA LEU A 3 -5.57 -25.54 38.10
C LEU A 3 -5.58 -24.02 37.92
N SER A 4 -4.59 -23.36 38.51
CA SER A 4 -4.29 -21.94 38.28
C SER A 4 -3.25 -21.84 37.16
N VAL A 5 -3.61 -21.23 36.04
CA VAL A 5 -2.68 -20.91 34.95
C VAL A 5 -2.19 -19.48 35.18
N THR A 6 -0.92 -19.34 35.57
CA THR A 6 -0.27 -18.05 35.77
C THR A 6 0.50 -17.68 34.51
N PHE A 7 0.05 -16.67 33.76
CA PHE A 7 0.85 -16.04 32.70
C PHE A 7 1.69 -14.91 33.30
N ARG A 8 3.02 -15.07 33.32
CA ARG A 8 3.94 -13.96 33.61
C ARG A 8 4.19 -13.16 32.33
N LEU A 9 3.67 -11.92 32.28
CA LEU A 9 4.13 -10.89 31.35
C LEU A 9 5.57 -10.50 31.70
N GLY A 10 6.52 -10.97 30.89
CA GLY A 10 7.91 -10.53 30.92
C GLY A 10 8.25 -9.78 29.64
N LEU A 11 7.83 -8.52 29.54
CA LEU A 11 8.32 -7.59 28.51
C LEU A 11 9.79 -7.27 28.78
N LYS A 12 10.71 -7.90 28.02
CA LYS A 12 12.03 -7.32 27.74
C LYS A 12 12.20 -7.25 26.22
N LYS A 13 12.06 -6.02 25.71
CA LYS A 13 12.47 -5.57 24.38
C LYS A 13 13.93 -5.98 24.15
N LYS A 14 14.17 -7.06 23.40
CA LYS A 14 15.40 -7.19 22.61
C LYS A 14 15.10 -6.58 21.25
N TYR A 15 15.43 -5.30 21.13
CA TYR A 15 15.51 -4.61 19.85
C TYR A 15 16.60 -5.34 19.06
N ASN A 16 16.22 -5.95 17.93
CA ASN A 16 17.09 -6.87 17.20
C ASN A 16 17.87 -6.07 16.13
N ASP A 17 19.19 -6.08 16.24
CA ASP A 17 20.14 -5.31 15.41
C ASP A 17 20.05 -5.60 13.90
N ASN A 18 19.31 -6.64 13.51
CA ASN A 18 19.01 -6.97 12.10
C ASN A 18 18.12 -5.92 11.40
N GLN A 19 17.41 -5.06 12.14
CA GLN A 19 16.63 -3.95 11.56
C GLN A 19 17.52 -2.79 11.06
N ALA A 20 18.72 -2.61 11.63
CA ALA A 20 19.62 -1.52 11.27
C ALA A 20 20.33 -1.79 9.91
N ASN A 21 20.63 -3.05 9.59
CA ASN A 21 21.26 -3.43 8.32
C ASN A 21 20.32 -3.31 7.11
N MET A 22 19.00 -3.36 7.34
CA MET A 22 17.97 -3.05 6.35
C MET A 22 17.86 -1.55 6.05
N LEU A 23 18.25 -0.65 6.96
CA LEU A 23 18.28 0.78 6.67
C LEU A 23 19.55 1.16 5.89
N ASN A 24 20.70 0.58 6.26
CA ASN A 24 21.98 0.95 5.66
C ASN A 24 22.13 0.48 4.21
N SER A 25 21.63 -0.69 3.83
CA SER A 25 21.66 -1.12 2.42
C SER A 25 20.67 -0.36 1.52
N TYR A 26 19.59 0.20 2.09
CA TYR A 26 18.55 0.92 1.35
C TYR A 26 18.83 2.41 1.13
N ILE A 27 19.66 3.04 1.98
CA ILE A 27 20.00 4.48 1.87
C ILE A 27 21.15 4.72 0.87
N HIS A 28 22.02 3.74 0.61
CA HIS A 28 23.24 3.95 -0.20
C HIS A 28 23.04 3.93 -1.73
N GLY A 29 21.81 3.76 -2.23
CA GLY A 29 21.49 3.78 -3.67
C GLY A 29 21.12 5.14 -4.26
N HIS A 30 20.98 6.19 -3.43
CA HIS A 30 20.54 7.52 -3.89
C HIS A 30 21.50 8.61 -3.43
N GLN A 31 22.47 8.98 -4.28
CA GLN A 31 23.20 10.25 -4.12
C GLN A 31 22.29 11.41 -4.53
N PHE A 32 21.86 12.23 -3.58
CA PHE A 32 21.26 13.53 -3.83
C PHE A 32 22.08 14.63 -3.14
N SER A 33 22.68 15.51 -3.94
CA SER A 33 23.28 16.76 -3.47
C SER A 33 22.17 17.76 -3.10
N PRO A 34 22.30 18.55 -2.01
CA PRO A 34 21.27 19.50 -1.62
C PRO A 34 21.35 20.80 -2.44
N ILE A 35 20.26 21.11 -3.15
CA ILE A 35 20.03 22.42 -3.79
C ILE A 35 19.10 23.23 -2.87
N SER A 36 19.57 24.39 -2.41
CA SER A 36 18.78 25.36 -1.63
C SER A 36 17.93 26.26 -2.54
N PRO A 37 16.65 26.54 -2.24
CA PRO A 37 15.85 27.51 -3.00
C PRO A 37 15.93 28.94 -2.43
N PRO A 38 15.72 30.00 -3.25
CA PRO A 38 15.84 31.39 -2.82
C PRO A 38 14.55 31.95 -2.20
N LEU A 39 14.73 32.93 -1.31
CA LEU A 39 13.68 33.66 -0.56
C LEU A 39 12.86 34.59 -1.48
N GLY A 40 11.54 34.36 -1.55
CA GLY A 40 10.56 35.21 -2.22
C GLY A 40 9.87 36.20 -1.26
N ARG A 41 9.87 37.47 -1.67
CA ARG A 41 9.35 38.68 -1.01
C ARG A 41 7.81 38.65 -0.84
N ARG A 42 7.28 38.78 0.38
CA ARG A 42 5.85 39.03 0.67
C ARG A 42 5.51 40.51 0.43
N GLN A 43 4.46 40.80 -0.33
CA GLN A 43 3.84 42.15 -0.40
C GLN A 43 2.55 42.15 0.44
N SER A 44 2.38 43.16 1.30
CA SER A 44 1.17 43.40 2.10
C SER A 44 0.34 44.51 1.49
N LEU A 45 -0.98 44.33 1.39
CA LEU A 45 -1.94 45.39 1.02
C LEU A 45 -2.37 46.16 2.29
N PRO A 46 -2.54 47.49 2.25
CA PRO A 46 -2.97 48.27 3.41
C PRO A 46 -4.50 48.21 3.58
N LEU A 47 -4.94 47.90 4.80
CA LEU A 47 -6.32 48.09 5.26
C LEU A 47 -6.35 49.38 6.11
N SER A 48 -7.22 50.33 5.75
CA SER A 48 -7.46 51.53 6.56
C SER A 48 -8.81 51.43 7.26
N PHE A 49 -8.84 51.79 8.54
CA PHE A 49 -10.04 51.81 9.39
C PHE A 49 -10.26 53.23 9.91
N THR A 50 -11.51 53.69 9.87
CA THR A 50 -11.93 54.97 10.47
C THR A 50 -13.08 54.71 11.42
N ILE A 51 -12.95 55.18 12.67
CA ILE A 51 -13.98 55.08 13.70
C ILE A 51 -14.60 56.48 13.87
N GLN A 52 -15.93 56.58 13.75
CA GLN A 52 -16.65 57.82 14.01
C GLN A 52 -17.64 57.60 15.17
N SER A 53 -17.57 58.49 16.16
CA SER A 53 -18.43 58.48 17.36
C SER A 53 -19.49 59.56 17.23
N ASN A 54 -20.78 59.19 17.28
CA ASN A 54 -21.89 60.13 17.44
C ASN A 54 -22.60 59.84 18.78
N ASN A 55 -22.67 60.86 19.62
CA ASN A 55 -23.38 60.95 20.92
C ASN A 55 -24.91 61.10 20.67
N ALA A 56 -25.89 60.87 21.56
CA ALA A 56 -26.01 60.36 22.92
C ALA A 56 -27.38 59.64 23.00
N ASN A 57 -27.49 58.61 23.85
CA ASN A 57 -28.65 57.75 24.12
C ASN A 57 -28.74 56.50 23.22
N ASN A 58 -28.14 55.41 23.76
CA ASN A 58 -28.03 54.02 23.27
C ASN A 58 -26.82 53.69 22.38
N PRO A 59 -25.86 52.87 22.87
CA PRO A 59 -24.76 52.41 22.05
C PRO A 59 -25.19 51.21 21.18
N THR A 60 -25.43 51.46 19.90
CA THR A 60 -25.43 50.40 18.88
C THR A 60 -24.18 50.56 18.03
N LEU A 61 -23.24 49.61 18.16
CA LEU A 61 -22.04 49.56 17.34
C LEU A 61 -22.42 49.06 15.94
N SER A 62 -22.36 49.93 14.94
CA SER A 62 -22.45 49.53 13.53
C SER A 62 -21.07 49.58 12.90
N ILE A 63 -20.65 48.46 12.29
CA ILE A 63 -19.41 48.34 11.52
C ILE A 63 -19.82 48.29 10.05
N SER A 64 -19.43 49.29 9.27
CA SER A 64 -19.65 49.33 7.82
C SER A 64 -18.35 49.03 7.10
N ILE A 65 -18.36 48.00 6.25
CA ILE A 65 -17.23 47.68 5.35
C ILE A 65 -17.60 48.15 3.95
N SER A 66 -16.96 49.22 3.50
CA SER A 66 -17.15 49.77 2.15
C SER A 66 -16.11 49.19 1.20
N ILE A 67 -16.49 48.24 0.34
CA ILE A 67 -15.64 47.78 -0.77
C ILE A 67 -16.08 48.55 -2.01
N SER A 68 -15.26 49.48 -2.48
CA SER A 68 -15.48 50.15 -3.76
C SER A 68 -15.04 49.23 -4.89
N ILE A 69 -15.99 48.54 -5.52
CA ILE A 69 -15.74 47.73 -6.73
C ILE A 69 -16.08 48.61 -7.94
N SER A 70 -15.06 49.15 -8.60
CA SER A 70 -15.25 49.78 -9.92
C SER A 70 -15.59 48.71 -10.95
N SER A 71 -16.75 48.85 -11.58
CA SER A 71 -17.26 47.98 -12.64
C SER A 71 -16.40 48.08 -13.90
N ALA A 72 -15.40 47.20 -14.01
CA ALA A 72 -14.82 46.81 -15.29
C ALA A 72 -15.03 45.30 -15.44
N VAL A 73 -16.01 44.92 -16.26
CA VAL A 73 -16.27 43.54 -16.64
C VAL A 73 -15.09 42.99 -17.44
N LYS A 74 -14.11 42.40 -16.75
CA LYS A 74 -13.21 41.43 -17.34
C LYS A 74 -13.85 40.07 -17.16
N THR A 75 -14.31 39.49 -18.26
CA THR A 75 -14.68 38.07 -18.37
C THR A 75 -13.54 37.23 -17.84
N PHE A 76 -13.69 36.75 -16.60
CA PHE A 76 -12.79 35.79 -15.99
C PHE A 76 -13.11 34.43 -16.61
N SER A 77 -12.52 34.16 -17.78
CA SER A 77 -12.37 32.80 -18.26
C SER A 77 -11.50 32.08 -17.23
N LEU A 78 -12.09 31.07 -16.59
CA LEU A 78 -11.42 30.20 -15.65
C LEU A 78 -10.17 29.63 -16.35
N PRO A 79 -8.93 29.93 -15.91
CA PRO A 79 -7.82 29.14 -16.38
C PRO A 79 -7.98 27.76 -15.73
N SER A 80 -8.53 26.80 -16.48
CA SER A 80 -8.27 25.38 -16.25
C SER A 80 -6.79 25.12 -16.54
N SER A 81 -5.94 25.63 -15.65
CA SER A 81 -4.58 25.14 -15.46
C SER A 81 -4.61 24.28 -14.21
N THR A 82 -5.36 23.18 -14.28
CA THR A 82 -5.00 21.97 -13.56
C THR A 82 -3.77 21.41 -14.27
N SER A 83 -2.62 22.04 -14.02
CA SER A 83 -1.35 21.33 -14.08
C SER A 83 -1.25 20.44 -12.85
N SER A 84 -2.28 19.60 -12.61
CA SER A 84 -2.04 18.32 -12.00
C SER A 84 -1.16 17.62 -13.01
N SER A 85 0.14 17.56 -12.74
CA SER A 85 0.97 16.51 -13.29
C SER A 85 0.32 15.22 -12.78
N VAL A 86 -0.72 14.76 -13.48
CA VAL A 86 -1.10 13.36 -13.47
C VAL A 86 0.11 12.72 -14.10
N GLN A 87 1.10 12.37 -13.26
CA GLN A 87 2.12 11.45 -13.69
C GLN A 87 1.34 10.23 -14.12
N SER A 88 1.22 10.05 -15.43
CA SER A 88 0.72 8.83 -16.03
C SER A 88 1.58 7.73 -15.44
N THR A 89 1.05 7.03 -14.45
CA THR A 89 1.77 6.00 -13.74
C THR A 89 1.87 4.84 -14.73
N SER A 90 2.99 4.76 -15.45
CA SER A 90 3.24 3.69 -16.40
C SER A 90 3.56 2.41 -15.63
N PHE A 91 2.98 1.31 -16.09
CA PHE A 91 3.22 -0.05 -15.59
C PHE A 91 4.17 -0.83 -16.50
N ASP A 92 4.69 -0.21 -17.56
CA ASP A 92 5.49 -0.86 -18.59
C ASP A 92 6.78 -1.46 -18.01
N LEU A 93 7.38 -0.77 -17.04
CA LEU A 93 8.57 -1.27 -16.34
C LEU A 93 8.24 -2.54 -15.54
N LEU A 94 7.14 -2.53 -14.78
CA LEU A 94 6.70 -3.69 -14.02
C LEU A 94 6.40 -4.87 -14.95
N GLN A 95 5.67 -4.62 -16.03
CA GLN A 95 5.34 -5.65 -17.02
C GLN A 95 6.60 -6.25 -17.65
N ARG A 96 7.57 -5.41 -18.03
CA ARG A 96 8.83 -5.87 -18.60
C ARG A 96 9.60 -6.75 -17.60
N LEU A 97 9.78 -6.30 -16.37
CA LEU A 97 10.49 -7.05 -15.33
C LEU A 97 9.84 -8.41 -15.05
N LEU A 98 8.51 -8.44 -14.95
CA LEU A 98 7.76 -9.68 -14.79
C LEU A 98 7.87 -10.60 -16.02
N SER A 99 7.86 -10.05 -17.23
CA SER A 99 8.02 -10.84 -18.46
C SER A 99 9.41 -11.48 -18.60
N THR A 100 10.43 -10.86 -17.99
CA THR A 100 11.79 -11.40 -17.94
C THR A 100 12.05 -12.26 -16.69
N ASN A 101 11.01 -12.57 -15.90
CA ASN A 101 11.09 -13.29 -14.62
C ASN A 101 12.04 -12.64 -13.60
N ASP A 102 12.28 -11.34 -13.69
CA ASP A 102 13.05 -10.57 -12.70
C ASP A 102 12.12 -10.15 -11.56
N PHE A 103 11.70 -11.15 -10.77
CA PHE A 103 10.71 -10.96 -9.71
C PHE A 103 11.22 -10.07 -8.57
N ARG A 104 12.54 -10.02 -8.37
CA ARG A 104 13.16 -9.17 -7.34
C ARG A 104 13.03 -7.70 -7.70
N GLU A 105 13.39 -7.33 -8.93
CA GLU A 105 13.22 -5.94 -9.36
C GLU A 105 11.75 -5.61 -9.61
N ALA A 106 10.91 -6.57 -10.04
CA ALA A 106 9.47 -6.38 -10.12
C ALA A 106 8.84 -6.06 -8.75
N ASP A 107 9.32 -6.65 -7.66
CA ASP A 107 8.89 -6.32 -6.29
C ASP A 107 9.29 -4.90 -5.90
N ASN A 108 10.52 -4.49 -6.20
CA ASN A 108 11.00 -3.12 -5.98
C ASN A 108 10.16 -2.11 -6.76
N GLU A 109 9.87 -2.40 -8.02
CA GLU A 109 9.05 -1.57 -8.88
C GLU A 109 7.60 -1.50 -8.41
N THR A 110 7.04 -2.62 -7.94
CA THR A 110 5.70 -2.65 -7.32
C THR A 110 5.63 -1.73 -6.12
N ARG A 111 6.66 -1.73 -5.26
CA ARG A 111 6.76 -0.82 -4.12
C ARG A 111 6.84 0.64 -4.55
N ARG A 112 7.64 0.95 -5.58
CA ARG A 112 7.77 2.29 -6.16
C ARG A 112 6.42 2.79 -6.69
N LEU A 113 5.69 1.93 -7.41
CA LEU A 113 4.36 2.22 -7.94
C LEU A 113 3.35 2.50 -6.83
N LEU A 114 3.29 1.66 -5.78
CA LEU A 114 2.40 1.90 -4.64
C LEU A 114 2.67 3.24 -3.95
N ILE A 115 3.94 3.60 -3.78
CA ILE A 115 4.34 4.90 -3.23
C ILE A 115 3.91 6.04 -4.16
N GLY A 116 4.10 5.88 -5.48
CA GLY A 116 3.67 6.84 -6.49
C GLY A 116 2.17 7.10 -6.46
N LEU A 117 1.40 6.02 -6.45
CA LEU A 117 -0.07 6.01 -6.46
C LEU A 117 -0.69 6.56 -5.16
N ALA A 118 0.00 6.43 -4.03
CA ALA A 118 -0.41 7.02 -2.75
C ALA A 118 -0.28 8.56 -2.71
N GLY A 119 0.43 9.16 -3.68
CA GLY A 119 0.54 10.61 -3.86
C GLY A 119 1.89 11.20 -3.43
N GLU A 120 2.03 12.51 -3.64
CA GLU A 120 3.31 13.23 -3.49
C GLU A 120 3.91 13.14 -2.09
N ALA A 121 3.06 13.11 -1.05
CA ALA A 121 3.52 12.99 0.34
C ALA A 121 4.22 11.65 0.60
N ALA A 122 3.70 10.54 0.04
CA ALA A 122 4.31 9.22 0.15
C ALA A 122 5.61 9.17 -0.66
N GLN A 123 5.63 9.74 -1.86
CA GLN A 123 6.83 9.83 -2.72
C GLN A 123 7.97 10.56 -2.03
N LYS A 124 7.71 11.76 -1.49
CA LYS A 124 8.72 12.56 -0.77
C LYS A 124 9.31 11.82 0.43
N ARG A 125 8.52 10.97 1.07
CA ARG A 125 8.88 10.22 2.28
C ARG A 125 9.53 8.86 1.97
N GLY A 126 9.32 8.33 0.75
CA GLY A 126 9.87 7.05 0.30
C GLY A 126 9.15 5.81 0.84
N TYR A 127 7.97 5.96 1.46
CA TYR A 127 7.14 4.85 1.92
C TYR A 127 5.68 5.26 2.05
N ILE A 128 4.77 4.28 1.99
CA ILE A 128 3.32 4.44 2.11
C ILE A 128 2.83 4.14 3.54
N PHE A 129 1.88 4.93 4.05
CA PHE A 129 1.12 4.65 5.27
C PHE A 129 -0.15 3.86 4.94
N PHE A 130 -0.59 3.00 5.86
CA PHE A 130 -1.80 2.20 5.67
C PHE A 130 -3.06 3.05 5.39
N SER A 131 -3.15 4.25 5.95
CA SER A 131 -4.26 5.19 5.73
C SER A 131 -4.26 5.81 4.33
N GLU A 132 -3.13 5.76 3.61
CA GLU A 132 -3.02 6.29 2.25
C GLU A 132 -3.54 5.27 1.21
N VAL A 133 -3.54 3.97 1.55
CA VAL A 133 -3.95 2.87 0.65
C VAL A 133 -5.39 3.04 0.15
N GLN A 134 -6.30 3.50 1.01
CA GLN A 134 -7.72 3.66 0.67
C GLN A 134 -7.96 4.69 -0.45
N PHE A 135 -6.99 5.56 -0.72
CA PHE A 135 -7.09 6.58 -1.77
C PHE A 135 -6.52 6.11 -3.10
N ILE A 136 -5.89 4.92 -3.14
CA ILE A 136 -5.38 4.35 -4.39
C ILE A 136 -6.57 3.86 -5.22
N PRO A 137 -6.74 4.34 -6.47
CA PRO A 137 -7.82 3.88 -7.32
C PRO A 137 -7.76 2.37 -7.57
N GLN A 138 -8.94 1.75 -7.55
CA GLN A 138 -9.12 0.30 -7.69
C GLN A 138 -8.40 -0.27 -8.93
N VAL A 139 -8.55 0.42 -10.07
CA VAL A 139 -8.00 0.03 -11.37
C VAL A 139 -6.49 -0.19 -11.32
N TYR A 140 -5.75 0.62 -10.56
CA TYR A 140 -4.29 0.51 -10.50
C TYR A 140 -3.83 -0.70 -9.68
N LEU A 141 -4.48 -0.96 -8.55
CA LEU A 141 -4.20 -2.16 -7.74
C LEU A 141 -4.59 -3.44 -8.49
N GLN A 142 -5.70 -3.41 -9.24
CA GLN A 142 -6.09 -4.51 -10.13
C GLN A 142 -5.08 -4.72 -11.24
N THR A 143 -4.57 -3.65 -11.86
CA THR A 143 -3.55 -3.74 -12.91
C THR A 143 -2.26 -4.37 -12.40
N ILE A 144 -1.76 -3.92 -11.24
CA ILE A 144 -0.59 -4.51 -10.59
C ILE A 144 -0.82 -6.00 -10.33
N ASP A 145 -1.97 -6.36 -9.75
CA ASP A 145 -2.31 -7.74 -9.45
C ASP A 145 -2.39 -8.63 -10.70
N GLN A 146 -3.05 -8.16 -11.75
CA GLN A 146 -3.17 -8.86 -13.02
C GLN A 146 -1.79 -9.11 -13.65
N LEU A 147 -0.89 -8.13 -13.62
CA LEU A 147 0.47 -8.31 -14.12
C LEU A 147 1.20 -9.41 -13.34
N TRP A 148 1.14 -9.38 -12.01
CA TRP A 148 1.74 -10.42 -11.18
C TRP A 148 1.15 -11.81 -11.47
N ARG A 149 -0.17 -11.91 -11.57
CA ARG A 149 -0.86 -13.18 -11.87
C ARG A 149 -0.50 -13.74 -13.24
N ASN A 150 -0.56 -12.91 -14.28
CA ASN A 150 -0.32 -13.32 -15.67
C ASN A 150 1.10 -13.84 -15.89
N HIS A 151 2.09 -13.24 -15.22
CA HIS A 151 3.50 -13.61 -15.37
C HIS A 151 3.98 -14.63 -14.33
N SER A 152 3.10 -15.14 -13.46
CA SER A 152 3.43 -16.15 -12.45
C SER A 152 2.55 -17.40 -12.53
N SER A 153 1.81 -17.59 -13.62
CA SER A 153 0.83 -18.67 -13.75
C SER A 153 -0.17 -18.68 -12.58
N ASN A 154 -0.66 -17.50 -12.19
CA ASN A 154 -1.55 -17.27 -11.04
C ASN A 154 -0.97 -17.66 -9.66
N LYS A 155 0.35 -17.85 -9.52
CA LYS A 155 0.99 -18.14 -8.22
C LYS A 155 1.21 -16.89 -7.37
N PHE A 156 1.44 -15.72 -7.96
CA PHE A 156 1.75 -14.47 -7.26
C PHE A 156 0.67 -13.40 -7.48
N GLY A 157 0.59 -12.44 -6.56
CA GLY A 157 -0.37 -11.34 -6.59
C GLY A 157 -1.05 -11.08 -5.25
N TYR A 158 -1.63 -9.89 -5.11
CA TYR A 158 -2.36 -9.49 -3.91
C TYR A 158 -3.72 -10.18 -3.79
N SER A 159 -4.38 -10.52 -4.90
CA SER A 159 -5.60 -11.33 -4.92
C SER A 159 -5.34 -12.75 -4.41
N VAL A 160 -4.23 -13.36 -4.84
CA VAL A 160 -3.75 -14.67 -4.36
C VAL A 160 -3.47 -14.61 -2.86
N GLN A 161 -2.73 -13.59 -2.40
CA GLN A 161 -2.47 -13.37 -0.98
C GLN A 161 -3.77 -13.16 -0.18
N LYS A 162 -4.71 -12.36 -0.68
CA LYS A 162 -6.00 -12.12 -0.02
C LYS A 162 -6.75 -13.43 0.18
N ARG A 163 -6.84 -14.25 -0.87
CA ARG A 163 -7.49 -15.56 -0.81
C ARG A 163 -6.83 -16.46 0.24
N LEU A 164 -5.51 -16.49 0.30
CA LEU A 164 -4.77 -17.29 1.29
C LEU A 164 -4.98 -16.77 2.72
N TRP A 165 -5.05 -15.45 2.89
CA TRP A 165 -5.33 -14.80 4.17
C TRP A 165 -6.75 -15.10 4.66
N GLU A 166 -7.75 -15.07 3.79
CA GLU A 166 -9.14 -15.45 4.09
C GLU A 166 -9.24 -16.94 4.46
N LYS A 167 -8.58 -17.83 3.69
CA LYS A 167 -8.46 -19.27 4.03
C LYS A 167 -7.70 -19.54 5.33
N SER A 168 -6.98 -18.55 5.85
CA SER A 168 -6.27 -18.61 7.13
C SER A 168 -7.08 -17.96 8.26
N ASN A 169 -8.39 -17.80 8.10
CA ASN A 169 -9.29 -17.13 9.06
C ASN A 169 -8.80 -15.73 9.46
N LYS A 170 -8.14 -15.02 8.52
CA LYS A 170 -7.52 -13.71 8.72
C LYS A 170 -6.41 -13.67 9.77
N ASP A 171 -5.87 -14.82 10.17
CA ASP A 171 -4.68 -14.91 11.02
C ASP A 171 -3.41 -14.70 10.20
N PHE A 172 -2.68 -13.62 10.49
CA PHE A 172 -1.44 -13.29 9.81
C PHE A 172 -0.32 -14.30 10.09
N THR A 173 -0.32 -14.96 11.25
CA THR A 173 0.70 -15.98 11.57
C THR A 173 0.57 -17.18 10.65
N ALA A 174 -0.64 -17.74 10.56
CA ALA A 174 -0.95 -18.84 9.67
C ALA A 174 -0.73 -18.46 8.19
N PHE A 175 -1.15 -17.24 7.81
CA PHE A 175 -0.91 -16.70 6.48
C PHE A 175 0.59 -16.61 6.15
N PHE A 176 1.43 -16.03 7.02
CA PHE A 176 2.87 -15.88 6.78
C PHE A 176 3.61 -17.21 6.66
N ILE A 177 3.18 -18.24 7.39
CA ILE A 177 3.70 -19.59 7.20
C ILE A 177 3.30 -20.11 5.81
N LYS A 178 2.04 -19.91 5.40
CA LYS A 178 1.51 -20.41 4.13
C LYS A 178 2.14 -19.76 2.89
N VAL A 179 2.37 -18.45 2.92
CA VAL A 179 3.06 -17.74 1.83
C VAL A 179 4.59 -17.86 1.93
N GLY A 180 5.10 -18.60 2.91
CA GLY A 180 6.53 -18.87 3.06
C GLY A 180 7.36 -17.68 3.52
N TRP A 181 6.79 -16.70 4.22
CA TRP A 181 7.54 -15.57 4.82
C TRP A 181 8.11 -15.90 6.20
N MET A 182 7.68 -17.01 6.78
CA MET A 182 8.26 -17.58 7.99
C MET A 182 8.91 -18.92 7.69
N LYS A 183 10.03 -19.19 8.36
CA LYS A 183 10.69 -20.50 8.37
C LYS A 183 10.53 -21.15 9.73
N LYS A 184 10.29 -22.46 9.72
CA LYS A 184 10.30 -23.26 10.94
C LYS A 184 11.74 -23.34 11.44
N LEU A 185 11.94 -23.09 12.73
CA LEU A 185 13.19 -23.38 13.40
C LEU A 185 13.19 -24.87 13.74
N ASP A 186 14.28 -25.55 13.37
CA ASP A 186 14.48 -26.95 13.69
C ASP A 186 14.99 -27.09 15.13
N THR A 187 14.17 -26.64 16.08
CA THR A 187 14.41 -26.82 17.50
C THR A 187 13.69 -28.09 17.93
N LYS A 188 14.43 -29.10 18.38
CA LYS A 188 13.94 -30.48 18.65
C LYS A 188 12.80 -30.58 19.68
N GLU A 189 12.49 -29.51 20.39
CA GLU A 189 11.55 -29.52 21.52
C GLU A 189 10.35 -28.58 21.37
N VAL A 190 10.42 -27.57 20.49
CA VAL A 190 9.35 -26.57 20.32
C VAL A 190 9.23 -26.16 18.86
N LEU A 191 8.01 -26.24 18.31
CA LEU A 191 7.69 -25.66 17.00
C LEU A 191 7.74 -24.14 17.10
N GLN A 192 8.85 -23.55 16.64
CA GLN A 192 9.03 -22.10 16.58
C GLN A 192 9.16 -21.66 15.12
N TYR A 193 8.64 -20.49 14.79
CA TYR A 193 8.76 -19.88 13.47
C TYR A 193 9.48 -18.53 13.59
N ASN A 194 10.40 -18.28 12.66
CA ASN A 194 11.07 -16.99 12.50
C ASN A 194 10.79 -16.40 11.13
N TYR A 195 10.73 -15.07 11.05
CA TYR A 195 10.67 -14.37 9.77
C TYR A 195 11.91 -14.66 8.94
N ARG A 196 11.73 -14.78 7.62
CA ARG A 196 12.82 -14.82 6.66
C ARG A 196 13.51 -13.47 6.58
N ALA A 197 14.84 -13.48 6.48
CA ALA A 197 15.63 -12.27 6.30
C ALA A 197 15.56 -11.79 4.84
N PHE A 198 15.19 -10.53 4.65
CA PHE A 198 15.22 -9.88 3.35
C PHE A 198 16.65 -9.42 3.01
N PRO A 199 17.10 -9.48 1.75
CA PRO A 199 16.42 -10.09 0.59
C PRO A 199 16.76 -11.59 0.40
N ASP A 200 17.83 -12.07 1.03
CA ASP A 200 18.51 -13.30 0.60
C ASP A 200 17.77 -14.60 0.98
N GLU A 201 16.88 -14.57 1.97
CA GLU A 201 16.13 -15.77 2.36
C GLU A 201 14.78 -15.92 1.65
N PHE A 202 14.37 -14.92 0.85
CA PHE A 202 13.17 -14.98 0.01
C PHE A 202 13.46 -15.66 -1.32
N VAL A 203 12.44 -16.29 -1.90
CA VAL A 203 12.56 -16.99 -3.18
C VAL A 203 12.10 -16.07 -4.30
N TRP A 204 13.00 -15.78 -5.24
CA TRP A 204 12.78 -14.84 -6.35
C TRP A 204 12.61 -15.54 -7.69
N GLU A 205 12.34 -16.83 -7.68
CA GLU A 205 12.19 -17.66 -8.86
C GLU A 205 10.80 -18.28 -8.90
N LEU A 206 10.30 -18.55 -10.11
CA LEU A 206 9.04 -19.27 -10.29
C LEU A 206 9.34 -20.77 -10.44
N ASN A 207 9.40 -21.48 -9.31
CA ASN A 207 9.55 -22.94 -9.28
C ASN A 207 8.40 -23.60 -8.50
N ASP A 208 8.33 -24.93 -8.57
CA ASP A 208 7.26 -25.71 -7.92
C ASP A 208 7.28 -25.59 -6.40
N GLU A 209 8.47 -25.44 -5.81
CA GLU A 209 8.69 -25.27 -4.37
C GLU A 209 8.29 -23.87 -3.87
N THR A 210 8.14 -22.90 -4.77
CA THR A 210 7.79 -21.53 -4.38
C THR A 210 6.32 -21.45 -3.97
N PRO A 211 6.01 -21.05 -2.73
CA PRO A 211 4.65 -21.02 -2.23
C PRO A 211 3.75 -20.05 -3.01
N GLU A 212 2.47 -20.39 -3.12
CA GLU A 212 1.47 -19.45 -3.61
C GLU A 212 1.42 -18.19 -2.73
N GLY A 213 1.26 -17.03 -3.36
CA GLY A 213 1.21 -15.73 -2.70
C GLY A 213 2.53 -15.25 -2.10
N HIS A 214 3.66 -15.91 -2.41
CA HIS A 214 4.98 -15.50 -1.89
C HIS A 214 5.32 -14.06 -2.25
N LEU A 215 4.97 -13.62 -3.46
CA LEU A 215 5.18 -12.27 -3.98
C LEU A 215 3.86 -11.62 -4.42
N PRO A 216 3.79 -10.28 -4.49
CA PRO A 216 4.80 -9.30 -4.07
C PRO A 216 4.92 -9.17 -2.54
N LEU A 217 6.07 -8.71 -2.05
CA LEU A 217 6.32 -8.47 -0.63
C LEU A 217 5.78 -7.11 -0.20
N THR A 218 5.07 -7.11 0.94
CA THR A 218 4.70 -5.86 1.64
C THR A 218 5.52 -5.73 2.90
N ASN A 219 6.26 -4.64 3.04
CA ASN A 219 7.14 -4.42 4.19
C ASN A 219 6.33 -4.39 5.51
N ALA A 220 6.50 -5.42 6.33
CA ALA A 220 5.85 -5.58 7.63
C ALA A 220 6.66 -4.99 8.81
N LEU A 221 7.80 -4.32 8.56
CA LEU A 221 8.61 -3.68 9.62
C LEU A 221 7.83 -2.64 10.44
N ARG A 222 6.79 -2.05 9.85
CA ARG A 222 5.89 -1.09 10.49
C ARG A 222 4.59 -1.72 10.96
N GLY A 223 4.57 -3.05 11.09
CA GLY A 223 3.40 -3.84 11.44
C GLY A 223 2.60 -4.30 10.23
N ILE A 224 1.52 -5.04 10.53
CA ILE A 224 0.67 -5.71 9.54
C ILE A 224 -0.43 -4.80 8.94
N GLN A 225 -0.56 -3.56 9.41
CA GLN A 225 -1.68 -2.68 9.03
C GLN A 225 -1.67 -2.32 7.55
N LEU A 226 -0.49 -2.06 6.98
CA LEU A 226 -0.35 -1.76 5.55
C LEU A 226 -0.84 -2.93 4.69
N LEU A 227 -0.33 -4.13 4.97
CA LEU A 227 -0.74 -5.34 4.27
C LEU A 227 -2.24 -5.60 4.46
N LYS A 228 -2.76 -5.46 5.69
CA LYS A 228 -4.20 -5.60 5.96
C LYS A 228 -5.04 -4.65 5.12
N CYS A 229 -4.64 -3.38 5.00
CA CYS A 229 -5.35 -2.39 4.18
C CYS A 229 -5.30 -2.73 2.70
N ILE A 230 -4.17 -3.21 2.18
CA ILE A 230 -4.05 -3.66 0.78
C ILE A 230 -4.95 -4.88 0.53
N LEU A 231 -4.88 -5.92 1.36
CA LEU A 231 -5.68 -7.13 1.18
C LEU A 231 -7.19 -6.90 1.41
N SER A 232 -7.56 -5.91 2.21
CA SER A 232 -8.96 -5.53 2.43
C SER A 232 -9.49 -4.52 1.39
N HIS A 233 -8.65 -4.09 0.44
CA HIS A 233 -9.04 -3.10 -0.56
C HIS A 233 -10.15 -3.64 -1.49
N PRO A 234 -11.13 -2.81 -1.91
CA PRO A 234 -12.22 -3.23 -2.82
C PRO A 234 -11.71 -3.78 -4.16
N ALA A 235 -10.48 -3.44 -4.56
CA ALA A 235 -9.80 -3.99 -5.75
C ALA A 235 -9.82 -5.50 -5.84
N PHE A 236 -9.83 -6.18 -4.69
CA PHE A 236 -9.73 -7.63 -4.62
C PHE A 236 -11.00 -8.25 -4.04
N ALA A 237 -12.13 -7.54 -3.99
CA ALA A 237 -13.39 -8.03 -3.40
C ALA A 237 -13.77 -9.41 -3.94
N ASP A 238 -13.63 -9.60 -5.25
CA ASP A 238 -14.11 -10.78 -5.98
C ASP A 238 -13.06 -11.90 -6.08
N ALA A 239 -11.90 -11.75 -5.44
CA ALA A 239 -10.77 -12.68 -5.58
C ALA A 239 -11.09 -14.13 -5.12
N ILE A 240 -12.08 -14.31 -4.24
CA ILE A 240 -12.52 -15.64 -3.80
C ILE A 240 -13.41 -16.28 -4.88
N GLU A 241 -14.37 -15.52 -5.40
CA GLU A 241 -15.32 -16.00 -6.41
C GLU A 241 -14.59 -16.37 -7.71
N GLU A 242 -13.56 -15.60 -8.08
CA GLU A 242 -12.71 -15.88 -9.25
C GLU A 242 -11.97 -17.23 -9.11
N ASP A 243 -11.39 -17.54 -7.93
CA ASP A 243 -10.73 -18.83 -7.65
C ASP A 243 -11.71 -20.02 -7.72
N GLU A 244 -12.91 -19.84 -7.17
CA GLU A 244 -13.93 -20.90 -7.21
C GLU A 244 -14.38 -21.17 -8.64
N ARG A 245 -14.61 -20.13 -9.44
CA ARG A 245 -14.96 -20.29 -10.86
C ARG A 245 -13.83 -20.94 -11.67
N GLU A 246 -12.58 -20.54 -11.47
CA GLU A 246 -11.43 -21.15 -12.14
C GLU A 246 -11.29 -22.64 -11.81
N LYS A 247 -11.46 -23.02 -10.53
CA LYS A 247 -11.42 -24.43 -10.10
C LYS A 247 -12.56 -25.24 -10.68
N LEU A 248 -13.77 -24.69 -10.70
CA LEU A 248 -14.92 -25.34 -11.32
C LEU A 248 -14.70 -25.54 -12.82
N GLN A 249 -14.17 -24.54 -13.53
CA GLN A 249 -13.83 -24.66 -14.96
C GLN A 249 -12.71 -25.70 -15.19
N GLN A 250 -11.70 -25.75 -14.32
CA GLN A 250 -10.63 -26.73 -14.42
C GLN A 250 -11.10 -28.16 -14.11
N ALA A 251 -12.06 -28.31 -13.20
CA ALA A 251 -12.72 -29.58 -12.91
C ALA A 251 -13.63 -30.04 -14.06
N LEU A 252 -14.35 -29.12 -14.70
CA LEU A 252 -15.21 -29.40 -15.85
C LEU A 252 -14.39 -29.73 -17.13
N GLY A 253 -13.24 -29.07 -17.33
CA GLY A 253 -12.34 -29.34 -18.45
C GLY A 253 -11.59 -30.68 -18.35
N LYS A 254 -11.47 -31.24 -17.13
CA LYS A 254 -10.96 -32.59 -16.88
C LYS A 254 -12.14 -33.56 -16.78
N GLY A 255 -12.78 -33.87 -17.92
CA GLY A 255 -14.00 -34.69 -18.05
C GLY A 255 -14.26 -35.66 -16.90
N VAL A 256 -15.04 -35.21 -15.91
CA VAL A 256 -15.58 -36.05 -14.85
C VAL A 256 -16.72 -36.85 -15.49
N VAL A 257 -16.52 -38.15 -15.63
CA VAL A 257 -17.59 -39.09 -15.96
C VAL A 257 -18.59 -39.03 -14.81
N ILE A 258 -19.75 -38.41 -15.04
CA ILE A 258 -20.88 -38.47 -14.12
C ILE A 258 -21.38 -39.91 -14.16
N PRO A 259 -21.35 -40.68 -13.06
CA PRO A 259 -22.02 -41.97 -13.03
C PRO A 259 -23.52 -41.73 -13.20
N ASP A 260 -24.07 -42.26 -14.28
CA ASP A 260 -25.50 -42.23 -14.56
C ASP A 260 -26.21 -43.07 -13.49
N TYR A 261 -26.81 -42.39 -12.50
CA TYR A 261 -27.72 -42.99 -11.54
C TYR A 261 -29.16 -42.74 -11.99
N SER A 262 -29.50 -43.30 -13.15
CA SER A 262 -30.89 -43.54 -13.53
C SER A 262 -31.31 -44.90 -12.99
N PHE A 263 -32.16 -44.90 -11.96
CA PHE A 263 -32.92 -46.08 -11.50
C PHE A 263 -34.35 -46.01 -12.05
#